data_AF-A0A1F8QXI5-F1
#
_entry.id   AF-A0A1F8QXI5-F1
#
_cell.length_a   1.000
_cell.length_b   1.000
_cell.length_c   1.000
_cell.angle_alpha   90.00
_cell.angle_beta   90.00
_cell.angle_gamma   90.00
#
_symmetry.space_group_name_H-M   'P 1'
#
loop_
_entity.id
_entity.type
_entity.pdbx_description
1 polymer ?
#
loop_
_entity_poly.entity_id
_entity_poly.type
_entity_poly.pdbx_seq_one_letter_code
_entity_poly.pdbx_strand_id
1 'polypeptide(L)'
;MDGVDEMSDSYTFFDPGRLVDGDLELVLVGQVPAEPARRRVPYYEFEMRHPNSTVPMGTIRLRIGSARSLRYAGQIGYEVFEPYRRHRYAARSCRLVLPLAQEHGLKAVWLTVDPKNVAS
;
A
#
# COMPACT_ATOMS: atom_id res chain seq x y z
N MET A 1 36.16 -0.57 1.83
CA MET A 1 35.04 -1.10 2.63
C MET A 1 34.04 0.03 2.71
N ASP A 2 33.21 0.12 1.67
CA ASP A 2 32.27 1.20 1.46
C ASP A 2 31.23 1.22 2.58
N GLY A 3 31.13 2.39 3.21
CA GLY A 3 30.21 2.68 4.29
C GLY A 3 28.81 2.25 3.94
N VAL A 4 28.24 1.43 4.81
CA VAL A 4 26.80 1.29 4.93
C VAL A 4 26.29 2.67 5.31
N ASP A 5 25.78 3.40 4.33
CA ASP A 5 25.03 4.63 4.54
C ASP A 5 23.76 4.21 5.32
N GLU A 6 23.88 4.22 6.65
CA GLU A 6 22.80 4.10 7.62
C GLU A 6 21.86 5.31 7.44
N MET A 7 21.13 5.35 6.34
CA MET A 7 19.93 6.14 6.25
C MET A 7 18.86 5.46 7.09
N SER A 8 18.97 5.65 8.41
CA SER A 8 17.85 5.66 9.34
C SER A 8 16.90 6.80 8.91
N ASP A 9 16.18 6.61 7.81
CA ASP A 9 14.89 7.26 7.63
C ASP A 9 14.04 6.70 8.76
N SER A 10 13.93 7.45 9.87
CA SER A 10 13.07 7.07 10.98
C SER A 10 11.64 7.03 10.45
N TYR A 11 11.13 5.83 10.21
CA TYR A 11 9.73 5.63 9.86
C TYR A 11 9.00 5.11 11.11
N THR A 12 7.83 5.65 11.36
CA THR A 12 6.92 5.19 12.41
C THR A 12 5.64 4.78 11.74
N PHE A 13 5.08 3.62 12.08
CA PHE A 13 3.77 3.28 11.58
C PHE A 13 2.69 4.11 12.29
N PHE A 14 1.80 4.72 11.52
CA PHE A 14 0.64 5.44 12.01
C PHE A 14 -0.57 4.54 11.99
N ASP A 15 -1.51 4.81 12.89
CA ASP A 15 -2.83 4.19 12.83
C ASP A 15 -3.62 4.87 11.70
N PRO A 16 -3.95 4.15 10.61
CA PRO A 16 -4.75 4.72 9.52
C PRO A 16 -6.20 5.00 9.92
N GLY A 17 -6.63 4.53 11.10
CA GLY A 17 -8.02 4.55 11.51
C GLY A 17 -8.89 3.73 10.57
N ARG A 18 -10.18 4.08 10.52
CA ARG A 18 -11.15 3.37 9.69
C ARG A 18 -11.18 3.92 8.27
N LEU A 19 -10.75 3.09 7.32
CA LEU A 19 -10.69 3.43 5.90
C LEU A 19 -11.87 2.83 5.14
N VAL A 20 -12.93 3.62 4.91
CA VAL A 20 -14.17 3.16 4.27
C VAL A 20 -14.65 4.12 3.19
N ASP A 21 -15.09 3.55 2.08
CA ASP A 21 -15.80 4.22 0.99
C ASP A 21 -16.99 3.32 0.61
N GLY A 22 -18.21 3.70 0.99
CA GLY A 22 -19.44 2.97 0.65
C GLY A 22 -19.39 1.48 1.04
N ASP A 23 -19.40 0.61 0.03
CA ASP A 23 -19.32 -0.85 0.12
C ASP A 23 -17.90 -1.42 0.19
N LEU A 24 -16.88 -0.57 0.30
CA LEU A 24 -15.46 -0.96 0.42
C LEU A 24 -14.89 -0.49 1.76
N GLU A 25 -14.25 -1.41 2.47
CA GLU A 25 -13.46 -1.17 3.67
C GLU A 25 -12.03 -1.69 3.44
N LEU A 26 -11.02 -0.88 3.77
CA LEU A 26 -9.64 -1.34 3.83
C LEU A 26 -9.31 -1.72 5.27
N VAL A 27 -9.09 -3.01 5.48
CA VAL A 27 -8.73 -3.56 6.79
C VAL A 27 -7.22 -3.72 6.84
N LEU A 28 -6.57 -3.05 7.79
CA LEU A 28 -5.14 -3.22 8.02
C LEU A 28 -4.89 -4.63 8.59
N VAL A 29 -4.15 -5.45 7.84
CA VAL A 29 -3.82 -6.82 8.22
C VAL A 29 -2.35 -7.01 8.58
N GLY A 30 -1.49 -6.04 8.21
CA GLY A 30 -0.08 -6.11 8.54
C GLY A 30 0.65 -4.79 8.40
N GLN A 31 1.65 -4.61 9.27
CA GLN A 31 2.67 -3.57 9.17
C GLN A 31 4.00 -4.27 9.13
N VAL A 32 4.73 -4.13 8.03
CA VAL A 32 5.97 -4.86 7.81
C VAL A 32 7.13 -3.89 7.81
N PRO A 33 8.06 -3.99 8.79
CA PRO A 33 9.19 -3.09 8.89
C PRO A 33 10.16 -3.24 7.71
N ALA A 34 10.99 -2.22 7.54
CA ALA A 34 12.10 -2.21 6.60
C ALA A 34 13.04 -3.39 6.88
N GLU A 35 13.54 -4.01 5.82
CA GLU A 35 14.57 -5.05 5.92
C GLU A 35 15.72 -4.68 4.97
N PRO A 36 16.70 -3.87 5.45
CA PRO A 36 17.80 -3.36 4.63
C PRO A 36 18.62 -4.47 3.98
N ALA A 37 18.83 -5.58 4.70
CA ALA A 37 19.56 -6.75 4.21
C ALA A 37 18.93 -7.36 2.94
N ARG A 38 17.62 -7.22 2.77
CA ARG A 38 16.88 -7.68 1.58
C ARG A 38 16.46 -6.54 0.65
N ARG A 39 16.96 -5.32 0.88
CA ARG A 39 16.56 -4.09 0.17
C ARG A 39 15.04 -3.87 0.18
N ARG A 40 14.38 -4.24 1.28
CA ARG A 40 12.93 -4.11 1.43
C ARG A 40 12.60 -2.85 2.22
N VAL A 41 11.70 -2.04 1.67
CA VAL A 41 11.16 -0.86 2.35
C VAL A 41 9.99 -1.25 3.26
N PRO A 42 9.72 -0.48 4.31
CA PRO A 42 8.56 -0.73 5.16
C PRO A 42 7.27 -0.53 4.39
N TYR A 43 6.23 -1.29 4.74
CA TYR A 43 4.92 -1.16 4.08
C TYR A 43 3.75 -1.58 4.96
N TYR A 44 2.60 -1.01 4.67
CA TYR A 44 1.30 -1.45 5.19
C TYR A 44 0.67 -2.45 4.22
N GLU A 45 0.02 -3.46 4.77
CA GLU A 45 -0.78 -4.43 4.03
C GLU A 45 -2.23 -4.32 4.46
N PHE A 46 -3.10 -4.06 3.49
CA PHE A 46 -4.53 -3.96 3.68
C PHE A 46 -5.25 -5.00 2.83
N GLU A 47 -6.33 -5.53 3.37
CA GLU A 47 -7.33 -6.27 2.61
C GLU A 47 -8.49 -5.36 2.23
N MET A 48 -8.97 -5.49 1.00
CA MET A 48 -10.22 -4.91 0.55
C MET A 48 -11.35 -5.84 0.98
N ARG A 49 -12.29 -5.36 1.79
CA ARG A 49 -13.45 -6.15 2.25
C ARG A 49 -14.74 -5.35 2.10
N HIS A 50 -15.87 -6.04 1.99
CA HIS A 50 -17.15 -5.39 2.21
C HIS A 50 -17.31 -5.06 3.71
N PRO A 51 -17.99 -3.96 4.08
CA PRO A 51 -18.30 -3.68 5.47
C PRO A 51 -18.99 -4.88 6.13
N ASN A 52 -18.51 -5.26 7.32
CA ASN A 52 -18.99 -6.44 8.06
C ASN A 52 -18.71 -7.81 7.41
N SER A 53 -17.91 -7.86 6.34
CA SER A 53 -17.44 -9.11 5.75
C SER A 53 -16.00 -9.41 6.18
N THR A 54 -15.70 -10.68 6.42
CA THR A 54 -14.33 -11.17 6.61
C THR A 54 -13.70 -11.66 5.31
N VAL A 55 -14.46 -11.72 4.22
CA VAL A 55 -13.99 -12.22 2.92
C VAL A 55 -13.23 -11.13 2.18
N PRO A 56 -11.93 -11.34 1.86
CA PRO A 56 -11.17 -10.39 1.06
C PRO A 56 -11.61 -10.41 -0.40
N MET A 57 -11.83 -9.22 -0.94
CA MET A 57 -12.06 -8.94 -2.36
C MET A 57 -10.74 -8.66 -3.11
N GLY A 58 -9.66 -8.41 -2.36
CA GLY A 58 -8.36 -8.03 -2.89
C GLY A 58 -7.42 -7.54 -1.80
N THR A 59 -6.23 -7.12 -2.21
CA THR A 59 -5.20 -6.58 -1.31
C THR A 59 -4.63 -5.27 -1.86
N ILE A 60 -4.23 -4.36 -0.98
CA ILE A 60 -3.47 -3.16 -1.33
C ILE A 60 -2.33 -2.98 -0.34
N ARG A 61 -1.15 -2.66 -0.87
CA ARG A 61 0.06 -2.45 -0.11
C ARG A 61 0.56 -1.03 -0.33
N LEU A 62 0.77 -0.30 0.76
CA LEU A 62 1.36 1.04 0.75
C LEU A 62 2.78 0.95 1.31
N ARG A 63 3.77 1.13 0.43
CA ARG A 63 5.20 1.15 0.77
C ARG A 63 5.62 2.55 1.16
N ILE A 64 6.19 2.67 2.36
CA ILE A 64 6.74 3.90 2.91
C ILE A 64 8.24 3.88 2.65
N GLY A 65 8.68 4.65 1.68
CA GLY A 65 10.10 4.72 1.33
C GLY A 65 10.36 5.88 0.39
N SER A 66 11.61 6.35 0.38
CA SER A 66 12.02 7.43 -0.50
C SER A 66 11.79 7.05 -1.97
N ALA A 67 11.42 8.03 -2.79
CA ALA A 67 11.19 7.85 -4.23
C ALA A 67 12.40 7.21 -4.96
N ARG A 68 13.60 7.34 -4.38
CA ARG A 68 14.84 6.72 -4.88
C ARG A 68 14.85 5.19 -4.70
N SER A 69 14.37 4.70 -3.56
CA SER A 69 14.26 3.26 -3.25
C SER A 69 13.10 2.59 -3.98
N LEU A 70 12.07 3.35 -4.36
CA LEU A 70 10.83 2.85 -4.96
C LEU A 70 10.68 3.14 -6.46
N ARG A 71 11.75 3.63 -7.11
CA ARG A 71 11.74 4.11 -8.50
C ARG A 71 11.21 3.12 -9.54
N TYR A 72 11.28 1.81 -9.25
CA TYR A 72 10.79 0.74 -10.13
C TYR A 72 9.64 -0.09 -9.54
N ALA A 73 9.54 -0.15 -8.20
CA ALA A 73 8.56 -0.99 -7.51
C ALA A 73 7.24 -0.27 -7.21
N GLY A 74 7.24 1.08 -7.24
CA GLY A 74 6.11 1.93 -6.88
C GLY A 74 5.77 1.91 -5.39
N GLN A 75 5.04 2.93 -4.95
CA GLN A 75 4.62 3.08 -3.56
C GLN A 75 3.32 2.34 -3.26
N ILE A 76 2.44 2.19 -4.25
CA ILE A 76 1.20 1.43 -4.11
C ILE A 76 1.24 0.24 -5.05
N GLY A 77 1.03 -0.96 -4.49
CA GLY A 77 0.69 -2.16 -5.25
C GLY A 77 -0.67 -2.69 -4.81
N TYR A 78 -1.47 -3.20 -5.74
CA TYR A 78 -2.79 -3.74 -5.42
C TYR A 78 -3.14 -4.93 -6.30
N GLU A 79 -4.02 -5.77 -5.78
CA GLU A 79 -4.61 -6.92 -6.47
C GLU A 79 -6.09 -6.98 -6.12
N VAL A 80 -6.95 -7.11 -7.13
CA VAL A 80 -8.39 -7.36 -6.93
C VAL A 80 -8.68 -8.74 -7.47
N PHE A 81 -9.27 -9.60 -6.63
CA PHE A 81 -9.59 -10.97 -7.01
C PHE A 81 -10.64 -10.97 -8.12
N GLU A 82 -10.51 -11.93 -9.02
CA GLU A 82 -11.28 -12.01 -10.27
C GLU A 82 -12.80 -11.83 -10.12
N PRO A 83 -13.47 -12.41 -9.10
CA PRO A 83 -14.92 -12.23 -8.90
C PRO A 83 -15.35 -10.79 -8.60
N TYR A 84 -14.43 -9.94 -8.13
CA TYR A 84 -14.72 -8.58 -7.65
C TYR A 84 -14.19 -7.49 -8.59
N ARG A 85 -13.67 -7.86 -9.76
CA ARG A 85 -13.22 -6.90 -10.79
C ARG A 85 -14.39 -6.04 -11.30
N ARG A 86 -14.09 -4.96 -12.03
CA ARG A 86 -15.05 -3.99 -12.62
C ARG A 86 -15.85 -3.08 -11.67
N HIS A 87 -15.59 -3.10 -10.37
CA HIS A 87 -16.23 -2.20 -9.39
C HIS A 87 -15.38 -0.98 -9.01
N ARG A 88 -14.27 -0.75 -9.73
CA ARG A 88 -13.28 0.31 -9.44
C ARG A 88 -12.70 0.25 -8.01
N TYR A 89 -12.72 -0.91 -7.35
CA TYR A 89 -12.17 -1.07 -6.00
C TYR A 89 -10.71 -0.65 -5.92
N ALA A 90 -9.88 -0.98 -6.90
CA ALA A 90 -8.50 -0.51 -6.97
C ALA A 90 -8.36 1.02 -6.83
N ALA A 91 -9.08 1.78 -7.65
CA ALA A 91 -9.00 3.24 -7.64
C ALA A 91 -9.55 3.85 -6.33
N ARG A 92 -10.61 3.25 -5.78
CA ARG A 92 -11.20 3.68 -4.49
C ARG A 92 -10.26 3.39 -3.32
N SER A 93 -9.68 2.20 -3.29
CA SER A 93 -8.65 1.81 -2.31
C SER A 93 -7.45 2.75 -2.34
N CYS A 94 -6.98 3.13 -3.54
CA CYS A 94 -5.89 4.09 -3.66
C CYS A 94 -6.22 5.43 -3.02
N ARG A 95 -7.46 5.93 -3.17
CA ARG A 95 -7.90 7.19 -2.53
C ARG A 95 -7.94 7.09 -1.01
N LEU A 96 -8.40 5.94 -0.48
CA LEU A 96 -8.48 5.70 0.96
C LEU A 96 -7.10 5.69 1.64
N VAL A 97 -6.04 5.24 0.95
CA VAL A 97 -4.68 5.22 1.53
C VAL A 97 -3.91 6.54 1.33
N LEU A 98 -4.45 7.51 0.59
CA LEU A 98 -3.77 8.80 0.37
C LEU A 98 -3.55 9.62 1.65
N PRO A 99 -4.53 9.76 2.56
CA PRO A 99 -4.31 10.50 3.81
C PRO A 99 -3.16 9.90 4.62
N LEU A 100 -3.12 8.57 4.75
CA LEU A 100 -2.01 7.87 5.39
C LEU A 100 -0.68 8.15 4.68
N ALA A 101 -0.64 8.07 3.35
CA ALA A 101 0.57 8.41 2.60
C ALA A 101 1.04 9.86 2.82
N GLN A 102 0.10 10.80 2.94
CA GLN A 102 0.38 12.20 3.25
C GLN A 102 0.95 12.39 4.66
N GLU A 103 0.48 11.62 5.65
CA GLU A 103 1.03 11.61 7.01
C GLU A 103 2.51 11.17 7.03
N HIS A 104 2.90 10.28 6.12
CA HIS A 104 4.31 9.92 5.89
C HIS A 104 5.11 10.96 5.09
N GLY A 105 4.52 12.12 4.80
CA GLY A 105 5.17 13.19 4.04
C GLY A 105 5.30 12.88 2.53
N LEU A 106 4.62 11.86 2.01
CA LEU A 106 4.65 11.51 0.60
C LEU A 106 3.83 12.53 -0.21
N LYS A 107 4.51 13.55 -0.75
CA LYS A 107 3.88 14.61 -1.56
C LYS A 107 3.33 14.14 -2.92
N ALA A 108 3.84 13.01 -3.43
CA ALA A 108 3.36 12.37 -4.65
C ALA A 108 3.47 10.86 -4.48
N VAL A 109 2.39 10.13 -4.74
CA VAL A 109 2.35 8.67 -4.62
C VAL A 109 2.41 8.02 -5.99
N TRP A 110 3.44 7.21 -6.23
CA TRP A 110 3.60 6.47 -7.49
C TRP A 110 2.80 5.16 -7.45
N LEU A 111 1.80 5.07 -8.32
CA LEU A 111 0.98 3.88 -8.52
C LEU A 111 1.69 2.94 -9.48
N THR A 112 2.05 1.75 -9.01
CA THR A 112 2.44 0.64 -9.89
C THR A 112 1.31 -0.35 -9.95
N VAL A 113 0.69 -0.43 -11.12
CA VAL A 113 -0.25 -1.50 -11.44
C VAL A 113 0.59 -2.74 -11.71
N ASP A 114 0.30 -3.84 -11.01
CA ASP A 114 0.87 -5.14 -11.42
C ASP A 114 0.42 -5.43 -12.85
N PRO A 115 1.31 -5.67 -13.82
CA PRO A 115 0.94 -5.95 -15.21
C PRO A 115 0.06 -7.22 -15.35
N LYS A 116 -0.04 -8.08 -14.34
CA LYS A 116 -1.05 -9.16 -14.29
C LYS A 116 -2.48 -8.66 -14.09
N ASN A 117 -2.67 -7.38 -13.79
CA ASN A 117 -3.95 -6.72 -13.64
C ASN A 117 -4.45 -6.04 -14.94
N VAL A 118 -3.92 -6.45 -16.10
CA VAL A 118 -4.48 -6.15 -17.43
C VAL A 118 -5.77 -6.96 -17.63
N ALA A 119 -6.77 -6.62 -16.84
CA ALA A 119 -8.18 -6.95 -17.04
C ALA A 119 -9.01 -5.88 -16.30
N SER A 120 -8.98 -4.65 -16.84
CA SER A 120 -10.10 -3.70 -16.66
C SER A 120 -11.33 -4.23 -17.40
#